data_AF-A0A346QZ72-F1
#
_entry.id   AF-A0A346QZ72-F1
#
_cell.length_a   1.000
_cell.length_b   1.000
_cell.length_c   1.000
_cell.angle_alpha   90.00
_cell.angle_beta   90.00
_cell.angle_gamma   90.00
#
_symmetry.space_group_name_H-M   'P 1'
#
loop_
_entity.id
_entity.type
_entity.pdbx_description
1 polymer ?
#
loop_
_entity_poly.entity_id
_entity_poly.type
_entity_poly.pdbx_seq_one_letter_code
_entity_poly.pdbx_strand_id
1 'polypeptide(L)'
;MVISNNSQWYIAYWIPYDEWWNCCDQPTRGSVVRVAPRSQSHGIAFARTDGHGCSGKQGQFTIIPSLPTIEAEGQQFWFDSGGKLELHGSTPNYVSQLEQIPGGVFVWTVTPPA
;
A
#
# COMPACT_ATOMS: atom_id res chain seq x y z
N MET A 1 -1.15 -8.16 1.20
CA MET A 1 -2.24 -7.15 1.28
C MET A 1 -3.06 -7.19 0.00
N VAL A 2 -4.36 -6.97 0.04
CA VAL A 2 -5.22 -6.77 -1.13
C VAL A 2 -5.61 -5.29 -1.19
N ILE A 3 -5.65 -4.71 -2.39
CA ILE A 3 -6.17 -3.36 -2.58
C ILE A 3 -7.63 -3.44 -2.99
N SER A 4 -8.50 -2.74 -2.29
CA SER A 4 -9.92 -2.59 -2.60
C SER A 4 -10.18 -1.19 -3.16
N ASN A 5 -10.58 -1.12 -4.43
CA ASN A 5 -10.94 0.12 -5.10
C ASN A 5 -12.42 0.42 -4.87
N ASN A 6 -12.72 1.34 -3.95
CA ASN A 6 -14.08 1.73 -3.62
C ASN A 6 -14.55 2.95 -4.44
N SER A 7 -14.17 2.99 -5.72
CA SER A 7 -14.55 4.05 -6.66
C SER A 7 -15.26 3.51 -7.89
N GLN A 8 -15.76 4.41 -8.72
CA GLN A 8 -16.35 4.10 -10.03
C GLN A 8 -15.31 4.10 -11.18
N TRP A 9 -14.04 4.36 -10.89
CA TRP A 9 -12.98 4.50 -11.89
C TRP A 9 -11.96 3.38 -11.79
N TYR A 10 -11.24 3.13 -12.88
CA TYR A 10 -10.01 2.34 -12.82
C TYR A 10 -8.94 3.14 -12.09
N ILE A 11 -8.33 2.55 -11.07
CA ILE A 11 -7.23 3.17 -10.34
C ILE A 11 -5.96 2.34 -10.54
N ALA A 12 -4.87 3.01 -10.91
CA ALA A 12 -3.53 2.46 -10.86
C ALA A 12 -2.88 2.85 -9.53
N TYR A 13 -2.23 1.90 -8.88
CA TYR A 13 -1.55 2.07 -7.61
C TYR A 13 -0.06 1.88 -7.85
N TRP A 14 0.71 2.94 -7.62
CA TRP A 14 2.13 3.02 -7.91
C TRP A 14 2.94 2.86 -6.63
N ILE A 15 3.98 2.02 -6.67
CA ILE A 15 5.00 1.99 -5.62
C ILE A 15 6.16 2.88 -6.11
N PRO A 16 6.34 4.09 -5.58
CA PRO A 16 7.30 5.05 -6.11
C PRO A 16 8.75 4.67 -5.78
N TYR A 17 9.70 5.33 -6.47
CA TYR A 17 11.10 5.38 -6.06
C TYR A 17 11.31 6.56 -5.10
N ASP A 18 10.75 6.46 -3.90
CA ASP A 18 10.88 7.47 -2.85
C ASP A 18 11.91 7.07 -1.78
N GLU A 19 12.10 7.97 -0.81
CA GLU A 19 12.98 7.77 0.34
C GLU A 19 12.34 6.98 1.49
N TRP A 20 11.04 6.72 1.41
CA TRP A 20 10.28 5.97 2.43
C TRP A 20 10.43 4.47 2.29
N TRP A 21 10.74 4.01 1.08
CA TRP A 21 11.01 2.59 0.85
C TRP A 21 12.30 2.14 1.56
N ASN A 22 12.16 1.35 2.63
CA ASN A 22 13.29 0.79 3.36
C ASN A 22 13.05 -0.66 3.80
N CYS A 23 14.14 -1.44 3.92
CA CYS A 23 14.11 -2.80 4.48
C CYS A 23 13.00 -3.70 3.91
N CYS A 24 12.69 -3.53 2.62
CA CYS A 24 11.70 -4.29 1.88
C CYS A 24 12.40 -5.09 0.78
N ASP A 25 12.05 -6.36 0.60
CA ASP A 25 12.25 -7.07 -0.66
C ASP A 25 11.00 -6.96 -1.54
N GLN A 26 9.84 -6.74 -0.90
CA GLN A 26 8.55 -6.43 -1.50
C GLN A 26 7.81 -5.38 -0.65
N PRO A 27 6.99 -4.50 -1.24
CA PRO A 27 6.67 -4.44 -2.67
C PRO A 27 7.81 -3.87 -3.54
N THR A 28 7.89 -4.30 -4.80
CA THR A 28 8.89 -3.81 -5.76
C THR A 28 8.62 -2.36 -6.18
N ARG A 29 9.62 -1.49 -6.01
CA ARG A 29 9.58 -0.09 -6.50
C ARG A 29 9.40 -0.03 -8.01
N GLY A 30 8.67 0.98 -8.48
CA GLY A 30 8.29 1.17 -9.87
C GLY A 30 7.16 0.27 -10.36
N SER A 31 6.68 -0.68 -9.54
CA SER A 31 5.57 -1.54 -9.94
C SER A 31 4.22 -0.85 -9.84
N VAL A 32 3.26 -1.37 -10.61
CA VAL A 32 1.91 -0.83 -10.75
C VAL A 32 0.90 -1.94 -10.58
N VAL A 33 -0.09 -1.71 -9.74
CA VAL A 33 -1.27 -2.57 -9.62
C VAL A 33 -2.47 -1.81 -10.17
N ARG A 34 -3.21 -2.40 -11.10
CA ARG A 34 -4.44 -1.82 -11.64
C ARG A 34 -5.64 -2.54 -11.06
N VAL A 35 -6.59 -1.79 -10.51
CA VAL A 35 -7.81 -2.36 -9.91
C VAL A 35 -9.02 -1.73 -10.56
N ALA A 36 -9.92 -2.60 -11.04
CA ALA A 36 -11.18 -2.20 -11.64
C ALA A 36 -12.10 -1.47 -10.64
N PRO A 37 -13.07 -0.68 -11.12
CA PRO A 37 -14.09 -0.08 -10.27
C PRO A 37 -14.76 -1.12 -9.37
N ARG A 38 -15.00 -0.77 -8.10
CA ARG A 38 -15.71 -1.62 -7.12
C ARG A 38 -15.16 -3.05 -7.04
N SER A 39 -13.84 -3.21 -7.14
CA SER A 39 -13.18 -4.50 -7.20
C SER A 39 -11.91 -4.53 -6.33
N GLN A 40 -11.25 -5.69 -6.31
CA GLN A 40 -10.06 -5.94 -5.51
C GLN A 40 -8.90 -6.44 -6.38
N SER A 41 -7.66 -6.14 -5.97
CA SER A 41 -6.46 -6.67 -6.60
C SER A 41 -6.26 -8.16 -6.28
N HIS A 42 -5.41 -8.84 -7.05
CA HIS A 42 -4.99 -10.21 -6.74
C HIS A 42 -4.01 -10.29 -5.54
N GLY A 43 -3.61 -9.14 -4.98
CA GLY A 43 -2.71 -9.04 -3.84
C GLY A 43 -1.39 -8.35 -4.17
N ILE A 44 -0.86 -7.65 -3.17
CA ILE A 44 0.48 -7.07 -3.07
C ILE A 44 1.21 -7.82 -1.96
N ALA A 45 2.35 -8.41 -2.32
CA ALA A 45 3.26 -8.97 -1.34
C ALA A 45 4.02 -7.84 -0.63
N PHE A 46 4.27 -8.04 0.66
CA PHE A 46 5.23 -7.25 1.42
C PHE A 46 6.16 -8.25 2.12
N ALA A 47 7.45 -8.05 1.96
CA ALA A 47 8.47 -8.97 2.45
C ALA A 47 9.62 -8.12 2.97
N ARG A 48 10.06 -8.41 4.19
CA ARG A 48 11.10 -7.64 4.86
C ARG A 48 12.45 -8.16 4.42
N THR A 49 13.36 -7.28 4.04
CA THR A 49 14.77 -7.65 3.88
C THR A 49 15.32 -8.06 5.24
N ASP A 50 15.86 -9.27 5.36
CA ASP A 50 16.66 -9.66 6.51
C ASP A 50 18.15 -9.54 6.20
N GLY A 51 18.94 -9.08 7.18
CA GLY A 51 20.34 -8.73 6.97
C GLY A 51 20.57 -7.32 6.42
N HIS A 52 21.79 -7.03 5.93
CA HIS A 52 22.18 -5.74 5.32
C HIS A 52 21.83 -4.48 6.13
N GLY A 53 21.87 -4.57 7.47
CA GLY A 53 21.52 -3.45 8.36
C GLY A 53 20.02 -3.24 8.57
N CYS A 54 19.18 -4.20 8.13
CA CYS A 54 17.74 -4.23 8.32
C CYS A 54 17.28 -5.22 9.41
N SER A 55 18.17 -6.01 10.01
CA SER A 55 17.81 -6.90 11.12
C SER A 55 17.20 -6.12 12.29
N GLY A 56 16.01 -6.52 12.74
CA GLY A 56 15.24 -5.85 13.80
C GLY A 56 14.56 -4.53 13.41
N LYS A 57 14.77 -4.00 12.19
CA LYS A 57 14.08 -2.81 11.70
C LYS A 57 12.73 -3.16 11.07
N GLN A 58 11.81 -2.21 11.06
CA GLN A 58 10.57 -2.32 10.28
C GLN A 58 10.85 -2.14 8.79
N GLY A 59 10.03 -2.76 7.95
CA GLY A 59 9.96 -2.43 6.53
C GLY A 59 8.96 -1.31 6.31
N GLN A 60 9.29 -0.38 5.42
CA GLN A 60 8.45 0.78 5.12
C GLN A 60 8.34 0.95 3.61
N PHE A 61 7.16 1.33 3.13
CA PHE A 61 6.93 1.68 1.72
C PHE A 61 5.73 2.61 1.57
N THR A 62 5.62 3.23 0.39
CA THR A 62 4.49 4.09 0.00
C THR A 62 3.73 3.47 -1.16
N ILE A 63 2.42 3.70 -1.24
CA ILE A 63 1.63 3.48 -2.46
C ILE A 63 0.86 4.75 -2.82
N ILE A 64 0.94 5.17 -4.09
CA ILE A 64 0.24 6.36 -4.62
C ILE A 64 -0.85 5.91 -5.62
N PRO A 65 -2.14 6.16 -5.35
CA PRO A 65 -3.21 5.90 -6.31
C PRO A 65 -3.29 6.99 -7.38
N SER A 66 -3.58 6.63 -8.63
CA SER A 66 -3.88 7.60 -9.70
C SER A 66 -5.34 8.03 -9.59
N LEU A 67 -5.62 9.07 -8.79
CA LEU A 67 -6.99 9.55 -8.62
C LEU A 67 -7.43 10.43 -9.81
N PRO A 68 -8.68 10.31 -10.30
CA PRO A 68 -9.09 10.99 -11.53
C PRO A 68 -9.30 12.50 -11.38
N THR A 69 -9.67 12.94 -10.18
CA THR A 69 -10.15 14.32 -9.93
C THR A 69 -9.14 15.18 -9.19
N ILE A 70 -8.13 14.57 -8.59
CA ILE A 70 -7.14 15.22 -7.72
C ILE A 70 -5.78 14.53 -7.86
N GLU A 71 -4.70 15.27 -7.63
CA GLU A 71 -3.38 14.68 -7.43
C GLU A 71 -3.39 13.94 -6.09
N ALA A 72 -3.03 12.67 -6.07
CA ALA A 72 -3.10 11.86 -4.86
C ALA A 72 -1.82 11.93 -4.05
N GLU A 73 -1.97 12.03 -2.74
CA GLU A 73 -0.86 11.85 -1.81
C GLU A 73 -0.57 10.37 -1.56
N GLY A 74 0.71 10.04 -1.35
CA GLY A 74 1.12 8.68 -1.04
C GLY A 74 0.61 8.21 0.32
N GLN A 75 0.08 7.00 0.38
CA GLN A 75 -0.19 6.31 1.65
C GLN A 75 1.05 5.52 2.07
N GLN A 76 1.56 5.78 3.28
CA GLN A 76 2.69 5.02 3.81
C GLN A 76 2.22 3.80 4.60
N PHE A 77 3.03 2.74 4.55
CA PHE A 77 2.80 1.46 5.19
C PHE A 77 4.05 1.02 5.93
N TRP A 78 3.87 0.59 7.17
CA TRP A 78 4.93 0.04 8.00
C TRP A 78 4.58 -1.41 8.35
N PHE A 79 5.57 -2.30 8.30
CA PHE A 79 5.37 -3.70 8.66
C PHE A 79 6.57 -4.29 9.41
N ASP A 80 6.27 -5.26 10.28
CA ASP A 80 7.27 -5.93 11.11
C ASP A 80 7.51 -7.40 10.69
N SER A 81 8.49 -8.03 11.34
CA SER A 81 8.81 -9.45 11.12
C SER A 81 7.74 -10.40 11.65
N GLY A 82 6.77 -9.92 12.43
CA GLY A 82 5.60 -10.67 12.89
C GLY A 82 4.45 -10.67 11.87
N GLY A 83 4.62 -10.01 10.72
CA GLY A 83 3.60 -9.92 9.68
C GLY A 83 2.52 -8.88 9.97
N LYS A 84 2.72 -8.00 10.95
CA LYS A 84 1.83 -6.85 11.18
C LYS A 84 2.02 -5.83 10.06
N LEU A 85 0.94 -5.20 9.60
CA LEU A 85 0.95 -4.11 8.63
C LEU A 85 0.08 -2.97 9.17
N GLU A 86 0.58 -1.75 9.11
CA GLU A 86 -0.08 -0.55 9.62
C GLU A 86 -0.06 0.58 8.60
N LEU A 87 -1.10 1.42 8.63
CA LEU A 87 -1.07 2.72 7.95
C LEU A 87 -0.24 3.68 8.79
N HIS A 88 0.65 4.43 8.14
CA HIS A 88 1.48 5.41 8.81
C HIS A 88 1.54 6.74 8.05
N GLY A 89 1.92 7.80 8.75
CA GLY A 89 2.58 8.99 8.19
C GLY A 89 1.86 9.88 7.18
N SER A 90 0.69 9.51 6.66
CA SER A 90 -0.04 10.31 5.67
C SER A 90 -1.50 10.50 6.05
N THR A 91 -1.98 11.73 5.94
CA THR A 91 -3.41 12.07 5.84
C THR A 91 -3.74 12.29 4.37
N PRO A 92 -3.82 11.22 3.56
CA PRO A 92 -4.05 11.37 2.14
C PRO A 92 -5.37 12.11 1.89
N ASN A 93 -5.44 12.81 0.78
CA ASN A 93 -6.64 13.51 0.31
C ASN A 93 -7.75 12.58 -0.23
N TYR A 94 -7.74 11.32 0.18
CA TYR A 94 -8.74 10.29 -0.06
C TYR A 94 -8.92 9.42 1.19
N VAL A 95 -10.06 8.75 1.31
CA VAL A 95 -10.26 7.84 2.44
C VAL A 95 -9.40 6.60 2.25
N SER A 96 -8.53 6.36 3.22
CA SER A 96 -7.59 5.24 3.30
C SER A 96 -7.90 4.43 4.55
N GLN A 97 -8.28 3.17 4.37
CA GLN A 97 -8.64 2.27 5.48
C GLN A 97 -7.92 0.95 5.34
N LEU A 98 -7.33 0.46 6.43
CA LEU A 98 -6.66 -0.83 6.48
C LEU A 98 -7.37 -1.72 7.50
N GLU A 99 -7.77 -2.90 7.05
CA GLU A 99 -8.39 -3.91 7.90
C GLU A 99 -7.61 -5.23 7.78
N GLN A 100 -7.40 -5.90 8.89
CA GLN A 100 -6.90 -7.28 8.89
C GLN A 100 -8.10 -8.22 9.00
N ILE A 101 -8.29 -9.08 7.99
CA ILE A 101 -9.36 -10.07 7.94
C ILE A 101 -8.83 -11.46 8.37
N PRO A 102 -9.72 -12.43 8.67
CA PRO A 102 -9.30 -13.80 9.01
C PRO A 102 -8.33 -14.39 7.99
N GLY A 103 -7.35 -15.16 8.48
CA GLY A 103 -6.27 -15.71 7.65
C GLY A 103 -5.06 -14.78 7.48
N GLY A 104 -5.02 -13.64 8.20
CA GLY A 104 -3.86 -12.74 8.22
C GLY A 104 -3.73 -11.87 6.97
N VAL A 105 -4.78 -11.78 6.16
CA VAL A 105 -4.81 -10.93 4.97
C VAL A 105 -5.17 -9.51 5.39
N PHE A 106 -4.42 -8.54 4.90
CA PHE A 106 -4.76 -7.13 5.04
C PHE A 106 -5.49 -6.64 3.80
N VAL A 107 -6.59 -5.92 3.97
CA VAL A 107 -7.32 -5.23 2.90
C VAL A 107 -7.15 -3.73 3.08
N TRP A 108 -6.52 -3.08 2.10
CA TRP A 108 -6.43 -1.62 2.04
C TRP A 108 -7.50 -1.09 1.10
N THR A 109 -8.49 -0.39 1.65
CA THR A 109 -9.59 0.21 0.91
C THR A 109 -9.31 1.67 0.62
N VAL A 110 -9.44 2.04 -0.66
CA VAL A 110 -9.21 3.38 -1.17
C VAL A 110 -10.52 3.92 -1.73
N THR A 111 -11.01 5.01 -1.14
CA THR A 111 -12.20 5.74 -1.61
C THR A 111 -11.79 7.16 -1.98
N PRO A 112 -11.67 7.48 -3.28
CA PRO A 112 -11.42 8.84 -3.74
C PRO A 112 -12.55 9.79 -3.31
N PRO A 113 -12.29 11.09 -3.16
CA PRO A 113 -13.36 12.07 -3.01
C PRO A 113 -14.28 12.06 -4.23
N ALA A 114 -15.56 12.35 -3.99
CA ALA A 114 -16.62 12.35 -5.02
C ALA A 114 -16.36 13.41 -6.10
#